data_AF-A0AAV8VUI2-F1
#
_entry.id   AF-A0AAV8VUI2-F1
#
_cell.length_a   1.000
_cell.length_b   1.000
_cell.length_c   1.000
_cell.angle_alpha   90.00
_cell.angle_beta   90.00
_cell.angle_gamma   90.00
#
_symmetry.space_group_name_H-M   'P 1'
#
loop_
_entity.id
_entity.type
_entity.pdbx_description
1 polymer ?
#
loop_
_entity_poly.entity_id
_entity_poly.type
_entity_poly.pdbx_seq_one_letter_code
_entity_poly.pdbx_strand_id
1 'polypeptide(L)'
;FLFQITGVALILYGLLSTYLLLLVNTEQVIKEYMTLLPSAVMVVFGVILFLIVTLGCCGICKESSRFLETYAALLLLLGLTQLVFGGYCVATYGNQDIRRDLDARIGEDIRNAVINYKEDPGKMDTIQSWVRKLHN
;
A
#
# COMPACT_ATOMS: atom_id res chain seq x y z
N PHE A 1 -19.25 -9.44 9.31
CA PHE A 1 -19.01 -10.38 8.18
C PHE A 1 -18.46 -9.70 6.93
N LEU A 2 -19.12 -8.71 6.30
CA LEU A 2 -18.61 -8.06 5.07
C LEU A 2 -17.18 -7.49 5.22
N PHE A 3 -16.93 -6.75 6.30
CA PHE A 3 -15.60 -6.17 6.58
C PHE A 3 -14.49 -7.21 6.79
N GLN A 4 -14.85 -8.42 7.23
CA GLN A 4 -13.92 -9.53 7.44
C GLN A 4 -13.45 -10.09 6.09
N ILE A 5 -14.39 -10.25 5.16
CA ILE A 5 -14.09 -10.69 3.80
C ILE A 5 -13.22 -9.66 3.08
N THR A 6 -13.50 -8.37 3.27
CA THR A 6 -12.67 -7.29 2.73
C THR A 6 -11.25 -7.31 3.31
N GLY A 7 -11.09 -7.56 4.61
CA GLY A 7 -9.76 -7.69 5.23
C GLY A 7 -8.94 -8.85 4.65
N VAL A 8 -9.56 -10.01 4.45
CA VAL A 8 -8.92 -11.16 3.79
C VAL A 8 -8.55 -10.84 2.35
N ALA A 9 -9.45 -10.20 1.60
CA ALA A 9 -9.19 -9.80 0.22
C ALA A 9 -8.01 -8.82 0.10
N LEU A 10 -7.87 -7.88 1.04
CA LEU A 10 -6.74 -6.95 1.09
C LEU A 10 -5.41 -7.64 1.37
N ILE A 11 -5.39 -8.62 2.28
CA ILE A 11 -4.18 -9.42 2.56
C ILE A 11 -3.78 -10.22 1.31
N LEU A 12 -4.75 -10.88 0.65
CA LEU A 12 -4.50 -11.64 -0.58
C LEU A 12 -3.97 -10.75 -1.70
N TYR A 13 -4.54 -9.56 -1.87
CA TYR A 13 -4.07 -8.59 -2.86
C TYR A 13 -2.64 -8.10 -2.57
N GLY A 14 -2.33 -7.81 -1.29
CA GLY A 14 -0.97 -7.42 -0.87
C GLY A 14 0.06 -8.53 -1.07
N LEU A 15 -0.31 -9.80 -0.80
CA LEU A 15 0.56 -10.95 -1.06
C LEU A 15 0.77 -11.18 -2.55
N LEU A 16 -0.29 -11.09 -3.35
CA LEU A 16 -0.22 -11.27 -4.81
C LEU A 16 0.66 -10.19 -5.47
N SER A 17 0.49 -8.92 -5.07
CA SER A 17 1.29 -7.81 -5.58
C SER A 17 2.77 -7.95 -5.19
N THR A 18 3.05 -8.32 -3.93
CA THR A 18 4.43 -8.60 -3.48
C THR A 18 5.05 -9.76 -4.24
N TYR A 19 4.29 -10.84 -4.46
CA TYR A 19 4.75 -12.01 -5.20
C TYR A 19 5.05 -11.71 -6.68
N LEU A 20 4.18 -10.93 -7.33
CA LEU A 20 4.37 -10.51 -8.71
C LEU A 20 5.60 -9.60 -8.85
N LEU A 21 5.80 -8.67 -7.92
CA LEU A 21 6.99 -7.81 -7.87
C LEU A 21 8.28 -8.62 -7.76
N LEU A 22 8.27 -9.66 -6.93
CA LEU A 22 9.42 -10.54 -6.72
C LEU A 22 9.75 -11.35 -7.99
N LEU A 23 8.73 -11.77 -8.76
CA LEU A 23 8.91 -12.49 -10.01
C LEU A 23 9.42 -11.61 -11.16
N VAL A 24 9.00 -10.35 -11.22
CA VAL A 24 9.30 -9.46 -12.37
C VAL A 24 10.66 -8.77 -12.22
N ASN A 25 11.20 -8.65 -11.00
CA ASN A 25 12.18 -7.61 -10.73
C ASN A 25 13.29 -8.02 -9.73
N THR A 26 13.72 -9.29 -9.76
CA THR A 26 14.68 -9.91 -8.82
C THR A 26 16.00 -9.13 -8.58
N GLU A 27 16.48 -8.39 -9.58
CA GLU A 27 17.75 -7.62 -9.52
C GLU A 27 17.57 -6.19 -8.94
N GLN A 28 16.44 -5.53 -9.23
CA GLN A 28 16.16 -4.15 -8.79
C GLN A 28 15.40 -4.10 -7.46
N VAL A 29 14.65 -5.15 -7.11
CA VAL A 29 13.88 -5.25 -5.86
C VAL A 29 14.76 -5.17 -4.62
N ILE A 30 16.03 -5.57 -4.69
CA ILE A 30 16.97 -5.48 -3.57
C ILE A 30 17.61 -4.08 -3.47
N LYS A 31 17.71 -3.34 -4.59
CA LYS A 31 18.29 -1.99 -4.63
C LYS A 31 17.28 -0.88 -4.39
N GLU A 32 16.02 -1.09 -4.75
CA GLU A 32 14.94 -0.12 -4.65
C GLU A 32 13.98 -0.46 -3.51
N TYR A 33 14.42 -0.14 -2.30
CA TYR A 33 13.58 -0.19 -1.09
C TYR A 33 12.23 0.54 -1.27
N MET A 34 12.18 1.53 -2.17
CA MET A 34 11.01 2.36 -2.46
C MET A 34 9.83 1.60 -3.07
N THR A 35 10.05 0.53 -3.82
CA THR A 35 8.98 -0.20 -4.53
C THR A 35 8.37 -1.32 -3.68
N LEU A 36 9.16 -1.91 -2.77
CA LEU A 36 8.69 -2.88 -1.77
C LEU A 36 7.91 -2.23 -0.63
N LEU A 37 8.32 -1.03 -0.23
CA LEU A 37 7.73 -0.28 0.88
C LEU A 37 6.19 -0.18 0.80
N PRO A 38 5.56 0.27 -0.30
CA PRO A 38 4.11 0.42 -0.37
C PRO A 38 3.36 -0.93 -0.29
N SER A 39 3.92 -1.99 -0.88
CA SER A 39 3.31 -3.32 -0.86
C SER A 39 3.36 -3.95 0.54
N ALA A 40 4.53 -3.88 1.19
CA ALA A 40 4.70 -4.39 2.55
C ALA A 40 3.82 -3.65 3.56
N VAL A 41 3.73 -2.31 3.44
CA VAL A 41 2.86 -1.49 4.29
C VAL A 41 1.40 -1.90 4.12
N MET A 42 0.93 -2.15 2.90
CA MET A 42 -0.44 -2.62 2.64
C MET A 42 -0.73 -3.97 3.30
N VAL A 43 0.21 -4.93 3.27
CA VAL A 43 0.04 -6.22 3.95
C VAL A 43 -0.06 -6.04 5.47
N VAL A 44 0.82 -5.25 6.05
CA VAL A 44 0.83 -5.00 7.50
C VAL A 44 -0.47 -4.33 7.96
N PHE A 45 -0.94 -3.31 7.24
CA PHE A 45 -2.23 -2.68 7.52
C PHE A 45 -3.39 -3.68 7.37
N GLY A 46 -3.38 -4.51 6.32
CA GLY A 46 -4.40 -5.55 6.12
C GLY A 46 -4.49 -6.54 7.28
N VAL A 47 -3.35 -6.99 7.81
CA VAL A 47 -3.29 -7.89 8.98
C VAL A 47 -3.85 -7.22 10.24
N ILE A 48 -3.47 -5.97 10.49
CA ILE A 48 -3.97 -5.20 11.65
C ILE A 48 -5.49 -5.03 11.56
N LEU A 49 -6.01 -4.66 10.38
CA LEU A 49 -7.45 -4.50 10.14
C LEU A 49 -8.20 -5.84 10.31
N PHE A 50 -7.64 -6.95 9.84
CA PHE A 50 -8.23 -8.27 10.03
C PHE A 50 -8.37 -8.63 11.51
N LEU A 51 -7.34 -8.37 12.33
CA LEU A 51 -7.39 -8.60 13.78
C LEU A 51 -8.44 -7.73 14.48
N ILE A 52 -8.62 -6.50 14.03
CA ILE A 52 -9.62 -5.60 14.63
C ILE A 52 -11.04 -6.06 14.32
N VAL A 53 -11.27 -6.50 13.09
CA VAL A 53 -12.59 -6.94 12.64
C VAL A 53 -12.98 -8.28 13.26
N THR A 54 -12.03 -9.21 13.47
CA THR A 54 -12.30 -10.44 14.23
C THR A 54 -12.70 -10.12 15.67
N LEU A 55 -11.99 -9.19 16.33
CA LEU A 55 -12.32 -8.74 17.68
C LEU A 55 -13.70 -8.07 17.74
N GLY A 56 -14.05 -7.23 16.75
CA GLY A 56 -15.36 -6.60 16.66
C GLY A 56 -16.50 -7.61 16.44
N CYS A 57 -16.28 -8.62 15.60
CA CYS A 57 -17.29 -9.66 15.35
C CYS A 57 -17.46 -10.58 16.58
N CYS A 58 -16.36 -10.94 17.25
CA CYS A 58 -16.39 -11.69 18.50
C CYS A 58 -17.01 -10.89 19.66
N GLY A 59 -16.82 -9.57 19.69
CA GLY A 59 -17.36 -8.68 20.71
C GLY A 59 -18.89 -8.55 20.67
N ILE A 60 -19.51 -8.74 19.50
CA ILE A 60 -20.98 -8.76 19.36
C ILE A 60 -21.55 -10.12 19.79
N CYS A 61 -20.86 -11.21 19.46
CA CYS A 61 -21.35 -12.57 19.78
C CYS A 61 -21.16 -12.98 21.24
N LYS A 62 -20.32 -12.27 22.00
CA LYS A 62 -19.97 -12.62 23.36
C LYS A 62 -20.40 -11.49 24.29
N GLU A 63 -21.37 -11.76 25.16
CA GLU A 63 -21.91 -10.85 26.21
C GLU A 63 -20.87 -10.51 27.31
N SER A 64 -19.61 -10.37 26.94
CA SER A 64 -18.52 -9.97 27.82
C SER A 64 -18.11 -8.55 27.45
N SER A 65 -18.65 -7.59 28.21
CA SER A 65 -18.49 -6.13 28.07
C SER A 65 -17.04 -5.64 27.84
N ARG A 66 -16.04 -6.37 28.35
CA ARG A 66 -14.60 -6.02 28.23
C ARG A 66 -14.03 -6.05 26.81
N PHE A 67 -14.58 -6.83 25.88
CA PHE A 67 -14.02 -6.98 24.51
C PHE A 67 -14.37 -5.81 23.58
N LEU A 68 -15.50 -5.14 23.84
CA LEU A 68 -15.93 -4.00 23.03
C LEU A 68 -15.14 -2.74 23.38
N GLU A 69 -14.78 -2.58 24.65
CA GLU A 69 -13.97 -1.46 25.15
C GLU A 69 -12.55 -1.49 24.55
N THR A 70 -11.91 -2.66 24.48
CA THR A 70 -10.57 -2.80 23.88
C THR A 70 -10.61 -2.59 22.37
N TYR A 71 -11.66 -3.06 21.69
CA TYR A 71 -11.89 -2.78 20.27
C TYR A 71 -12.02 -1.28 19.99
N ALA A 72 -12.81 -0.57 20.79
CA ALA A 72 -12.96 0.88 20.68
C ALA A 72 -11.64 1.62 20.96
N ALA A 73 -10.90 1.21 21.99
CA ALA A 73 -9.59 1.79 22.31
C ALA A 73 -8.56 1.59 21.17
N LEU A 74 -8.52 0.39 20.56
CA LEU A 74 -7.65 0.09 19.41
C LEU A 74 -8.01 0.92 18.18
N LEU A 75 -9.31 1.08 17.88
CA LEU A 75 -9.77 1.93 16.78
C LEU A 75 -9.42 3.40 17.01
N LEU A 76 -9.57 3.89 18.25
CA LEU A 76 -9.21 5.25 18.60
C LEU A 76 -7.71 5.47 18.42
N LEU A 77 -6.88 4.54 18.90
CA LEU A 77 -5.43 4.60 18.73
C LEU A 77 -5.00 4.58 17.26
N LEU A 78 -5.65 3.77 16.42
CA LEU A 78 -5.39 3.75 14.98
C LEU A 78 -5.83 5.03 14.28
N GLY A 79 -7.00 5.56 14.63
CA GLY A 79 -7.50 6.82 14.08
C GLY A 79 -6.58 7.99 14.43
N LEU A 80 -6.09 8.07 15.67
CA LEU A 80 -5.11 9.07 16.08
C LEU A 80 -3.78 8.92 15.33
N THR A 81 -3.30 7.67 15.19
CA THR A 81 -2.06 7.40 14.45
C THR A 81 -2.21 7.83 12.99
N GLN A 82 -3.33 7.50 12.34
CA GLN A 82 -3.62 7.91 10.95
C GLN A 82 -3.74 9.42 10.81
N LEU A 83 -4.35 10.11 11.79
CA LEU A 83 -4.46 11.57 11.78
C LEU A 83 -3.09 12.24 11.92
N VAL A 84 -2.23 11.74 12.82
CA VAL A 84 -0.87 12.25 13.00
C VAL A 84 -0.02 12.01 11.76
N PHE A 85 -0.01 10.79 11.23
CA PHE A 85 0.73 10.46 10.00
C PHE A 85 0.19 11.22 8.79
N GLY A 86 -1.13 11.33 8.64
CA GLY A 86 -1.77 12.09 7.57
C GLY A 86 -1.42 13.57 7.63
N GLY A 87 -1.50 14.16 8.83
CA GLY A 87 -1.11 15.55 9.07
C GLY A 87 0.38 15.79 8.80
N TYR A 88 1.25 14.88 9.25
CA TYR A 88 2.68 14.93 8.98
C TYR A 88 2.99 14.83 7.48
N CYS A 89 2.33 13.92 6.77
CA CYS A 89 2.46 13.81 5.32
C CYS A 89 2.06 15.12 4.63
N VAL A 90 0.89 15.67 4.92
CA VAL A 90 0.43 16.93 4.30
C VAL A 90 1.39 18.09 4.59
N ALA A 91 1.88 18.21 5.82
CA ALA A 91 2.85 19.24 6.19
C ALA A 91 4.19 19.08 5.45
N THR A 92 4.65 17.84 5.29
CA THR A 92 5.92 17.52 4.63
C THR A 92 5.81 17.69 3.11
N TYR A 93 4.73 17.23 2.48
CA TYR A 93 4.49 17.40 1.04
C TYR A 93 4.14 18.84 0.66
N GLY A 94 3.76 19.70 1.61
CA GLY A 94 3.60 21.13 1.40
C GLY A 94 4.92 21.86 1.12
N ASN A 95 6.06 21.30 1.56
CA ASN A 95 7.37 21.86 1.28
C ASN A 95 7.77 21.62 -0.19
N GLN A 96 8.01 22.71 -0.90
CA GLN A 96 8.36 22.71 -2.33
C GLN A 96 9.62 21.89 -2.61
N ASP A 97 10.59 21.88 -1.69
CA ASP A 97 11.87 21.19 -1.87
C ASP A 97 11.72 19.67 -1.97
N ILE A 98 10.83 19.08 -1.15
CA ILE A 98 10.56 17.64 -1.18
C ILE A 98 9.85 17.25 -2.48
N ARG A 99 8.93 18.11 -2.97
CA ARG A 99 8.25 17.88 -4.25
C ARG A 99 9.24 17.87 -5.40
N ARG A 100 10.21 18.80 -5.42
CA ARG A 100 11.22 18.88 -6.48
C ARG A 100 12.21 17.71 -6.45
N ASP A 101 12.64 17.28 -5.27
CA ASP A 101 13.50 16.10 -5.14
C ASP A 101 12.76 14.82 -5.57
N LEU A 102 11.48 14.71 -5.22
CA LEU A 102 10.65 13.58 -5.62
C LEU A 102 10.39 13.56 -7.13
N ASP A 103 10.07 14.71 -7.74
CA ASP A 103 9.89 14.84 -9.19
C ASP A 103 11.18 14.51 -9.96
N ALA A 104 12.35 14.90 -9.43
CA ALA A 104 13.64 14.57 -10.02
C ALA A 104 13.92 13.06 -9.95
N ARG A 105 13.66 12.42 -8.80
CA ARG A 105 13.83 10.96 -8.62
C ARG A 105 12.87 10.16 -9.49
N ILE A 106 11.61 10.57 -9.56
CA ILE A 106 10.60 9.93 -10.43
C ILE A 106 11.01 10.09 -11.90
N GLY A 107 11.47 11.28 -12.28
CA GLY A 107 11.96 11.53 -13.65
C GLY A 107 13.18 10.67 -14.01
N GLU A 108 14.11 10.47 -13.08
CA GLU A 108 15.27 9.61 -13.27
C GLU A 108 14.89 8.13 -13.37
N ASP A 109 13.97 7.66 -12.51
CA ASP A 109 13.50 6.27 -12.52
C ASP A 109 12.75 5.93 -13.81
N ILE A 110 11.83 6.82 -14.24
CA ILE A 110 11.16 6.70 -15.55
C ILE A 110 12.20 6.72 -16.66
N ARG A 111 13.19 7.62 -16.60
CA ARG A 111 14.21 7.70 -17.64
C ARG A 111 14.99 6.39 -17.70
N ASN A 112 15.45 5.86 -16.58
CA ASN A 112 16.20 4.60 -16.49
C ASN A 112 15.37 3.41 -16.99
N ALA A 113 14.08 3.36 -16.67
CA ALA A 113 13.15 2.38 -17.21
C ALA A 113 13.00 2.51 -18.75
N VAL A 114 13.01 3.72 -19.29
CA VAL A 114 12.96 3.99 -20.74
C VAL A 114 14.27 3.64 -21.45
N ILE A 115 15.45 3.81 -20.82
CA ILE A 115 16.72 3.43 -21.47
C ILE A 115 16.88 1.90 -21.49
N ASN A 116 16.48 1.23 -20.40
CA ASN A 116 16.48 -0.23 -20.29
C ASN A 116 15.34 -0.91 -21.08
N TYR A 117 14.44 -0.12 -21.68
CA TYR A 117 13.38 -0.58 -22.58
C TYR A 117 13.92 -1.42 -23.76
N LYS A 118 15.14 -1.14 -24.21
CA LYS A 118 15.73 -1.78 -25.38
C LYS A 118 15.96 -3.28 -25.19
N GLU A 119 16.00 -3.77 -23.96
CA GLU A 119 16.19 -5.19 -23.62
C GLU A 119 14.87 -5.97 -23.48
N ASP A 120 13.75 -5.32 -23.16
CA ASP A 120 12.44 -6.00 -23.01
C ASP A 120 11.26 -5.09 -23.47
N PRO A 121 10.88 -5.12 -24.75
CA PRO A 121 9.85 -4.26 -25.30
C PRO A 121 8.42 -4.59 -24.81
N GLY A 122 8.19 -5.79 -24.27
CA GLY A 122 6.85 -6.26 -23.90
C GLY A 122 6.22 -5.53 -22.71
N LYS A 123 7.06 -4.97 -21.82
CA LYS A 123 6.58 -4.23 -20.65
C LYS A 123 5.94 -2.88 -21.04
N MET A 124 6.48 -2.20 -22.04
CA MET A 124 5.96 -0.88 -22.46
C MET A 124 4.69 -1.00 -23.30
N ASP A 125 4.54 -2.06 -24.11
CA ASP A 125 3.31 -2.32 -24.85
C ASP A 125 2.12 -2.51 -23.91
N THR A 126 2.34 -3.18 -22.77
CA THR A 126 1.32 -3.35 -21.75
C THR A 126 0.92 -2.00 -21.14
N ILE A 127 1.89 -1.17 -20.75
CA ILE A 127 1.63 0.16 -20.17
C ILE A 127 0.96 1.09 -21.19
N GLN A 128 1.43 1.15 -22.43
CA GLN A 128 0.83 1.94 -23.49
C GLN A 128 -0.59 1.49 -23.80
N SER A 129 -0.88 0.19 -23.71
CA SER A 129 -2.25 -0.31 -23.89
C SER A 129 -3.20 0.16 -22.78
N TRP A 130 -2.74 0.22 -21.53
CA TRP A 130 -3.50 0.75 -20.39
C TRP A 130 -3.72 2.26 -20.51
N VAL A 131 -2.70 3.03 -20.86
CA VAL A 131 -2.80 4.48 -21.07
C VAL A 131 -3.78 4.81 -22.20
N ARG A 132 -3.74 4.03 -23.30
CA ARG A 132 -4.67 4.20 -24.41
C ARG A 132 -6.13 3.92 -24.01
N LYS A 133 -6.37 2.97 -23.10
CA LYS A 133 -7.70 2.69 -22.54
C LYS A 133 -8.21 3.73 -21.54
N LEU A 134 -7.32 4.52 -20.95
CA LEU A 134 -7.69 5.59 -20.00
C LEU A 134 -8.08 6.90 -20.71
N HIS A 135 -7.63 7.11 -21.96
CA HIS A 135 -7.92 8.31 -22.75
C HIS A 135 -9.20 8.18 -23.60
N ASN A 136 -9.82 6.99 -23.66
CA ASN A 136 -11.00 6.71 -24.48
C ASN A 136 -12.13 6.18 -23.61
#